data_AF-A0A847LX19-F1
#
_entry.id   AF-A0A847LX19-F1
#
_cell.length_a   1.000
_cell.length_b   1.000
_cell.length_c   1.000
_cell.angle_alpha   90.00
_cell.angle_beta   90.00
_cell.angle_gamma   90.00
#
_symmetry.space_group_name_H-M   'P 1'
#
loop_
_entity.id
_entity.type
_entity.pdbx_description
1 polymer ?
#
loop_
_entity_poly.entity_id
_entity_poly.type
_entity_poly.pdbx_seq_one_letter_code
_entity_poly.pdbx_strand_id
1 'polypeptide(L)'
;MLFTPYEIKETVDMFLRYKLDIRAITLGISLLDCVSASGTETRRRMRDKILRVAGNLVKVGQEIEIEYGIPIINKRISVTPISLIAGASEDKNYTAYAQTLDEVARDLGIDFVGGYSALVHKGLTGGDERLIASIPEALASTERVCSS
;
A
#
# COMPACT_ATOMS: atom_id res chain seq x y z
N MET A 1 -22.51 11.22 -0.44
CA MET A 1 -22.75 12.63 -0.07
C MET A 1 -22.39 13.50 -1.25
N LEU A 2 -23.25 14.47 -1.59
CA LEU A 2 -22.94 15.53 -2.56
C LEU A 2 -22.70 16.80 -1.75
N PHE A 3 -21.52 17.38 -1.88
CA PHE A 3 -21.17 18.65 -1.25
C PHE A 3 -21.85 19.82 -1.96
N THR A 4 -22.27 20.83 -1.20
CA THR A 4 -22.85 22.05 -1.76
C THR A 4 -21.76 22.92 -2.40
N PRO A 5 -22.09 23.76 -3.40
CA PRO A 5 -21.13 24.72 -3.97
C PRO A 5 -20.50 25.65 -2.93
N TYR A 6 -21.24 25.96 -1.86
CA TYR A 6 -20.75 26.77 -0.74
C TYR A 6 -19.63 26.05 0.04
N GLU A 7 -19.82 24.78 0.41
CA GLU A 7 -18.82 23.97 1.11
C GLU A 7 -17.54 23.77 0.26
N ILE A 8 -17.72 23.59 -1.06
CA ILE A 8 -16.59 23.49 -1.99
C ILE A 8 -15.80 24.80 -1.99
N LYS A 9 -16.49 25.95 -2.10
CA LYS A 9 -15.85 27.27 -2.07
C LYS A 9 -15.11 27.53 -0.76
N GLU A 10 -15.71 27.22 0.39
CA GLU A 10 -15.04 27.38 1.69
C GLU A 10 -13.77 26.55 1.80
N THR A 11 -13.79 25.31 1.28
CA THR A 11 -12.63 24.42 1.29
C THR A 11 -11.49 25.00 0.44
N VAL A 12 -11.80 25.48 -0.77
CA VAL A 12 -10.81 26.12 -1.65
C VAL A 12 -10.22 27.38 -0.99
N ASP A 13 -11.07 28.24 -0.40
CA ASP A 13 -10.64 29.44 0.31
C ASP A 13 -9.71 29.09 1.49
N MET A 14 -9.96 27.99 2.19
CA MET A 14 -9.13 27.51 3.30
C MET A 14 -7.72 27.13 2.84
N PHE A 15 -7.60 26.31 1.77
CA PHE A 15 -6.29 25.90 1.26
C PHE A 15 -5.46 27.11 0.78
N LEU A 16 -6.09 28.05 0.08
CA LEU A 16 -5.42 29.25 -0.44
C LEU A 16 -4.98 30.21 0.68
N ARG A 17 -5.79 30.39 1.73
CA ARG A 17 -5.49 31.32 2.83
C ARG A 17 -4.47 30.76 3.83
N TYR A 18 -4.57 29.47 4.14
CA TYR A 18 -3.80 28.86 5.24
C TYR A 18 -2.58 28.05 4.77
N LYS A 19 -2.30 27.98 3.47
CA LYS A 19 -1.15 27.28 2.89
C LYS A 19 -1.05 25.81 3.35
N LEU A 20 -2.18 25.12 3.28
CA LEU A 20 -2.29 23.72 3.70
C LEU A 20 -1.71 22.78 2.62
N ASP A 21 -1.15 21.67 3.06
CA ASP A 21 -0.63 20.59 2.22
C ASP A 21 -1.32 19.25 2.54
N ILE A 22 -1.32 18.35 1.56
CA ILE A 22 -1.79 16.97 1.76
C ILE A 22 -0.57 16.11 2.09
N ARG A 23 -0.45 15.67 3.33
CA ARG A 23 0.67 14.81 3.77
C ARG A 23 0.77 13.52 2.95
N ALA A 24 -0.36 12.87 2.69
CA ALA A 24 -0.38 11.64 1.92
C ALA A 24 -1.76 11.38 1.33
N ILE A 25 -1.79 10.79 0.14
CA ILE A 25 -2.92 10.01 -0.36
C ILE A 25 -2.56 8.52 -0.27
N THR A 26 -3.54 7.67 0.05
CA THR A 26 -3.29 6.23 0.19
C THR A 26 -4.39 5.44 -0.49
N LEU A 27 -4.00 4.51 -1.36
CA LEU A 27 -4.90 3.55 -1.99
C LEU A 27 -4.82 2.20 -1.26
N GLY A 28 -5.93 1.78 -0.68
CA GLY A 28 -6.07 0.45 -0.08
C GLY A 28 -6.43 -0.60 -1.12
N ILE A 29 -5.70 -1.72 -1.16
CA ILE A 29 -5.91 -2.80 -2.11
C ILE A 29 -6.08 -4.13 -1.36
N SER A 30 -7.26 -4.73 -1.50
CA SER A 30 -7.49 -6.10 -1.00
C SER A 30 -6.72 -7.10 -1.86
N LEU A 31 -6.05 -8.07 -1.23
CA LEU A 31 -5.29 -9.13 -1.90
C LEU A 31 -5.87 -10.53 -1.65
N LEU A 32 -7.00 -10.65 -0.97
CA LEU A 32 -7.58 -11.96 -0.60
C LEU A 32 -7.93 -12.83 -1.81
N ASP A 33 -8.32 -12.22 -2.93
CA ASP A 33 -8.57 -12.87 -4.22
C ASP A 33 -7.30 -13.30 -4.97
N CYS A 34 -6.12 -12.88 -4.50
CA CYS A 34 -4.84 -13.29 -5.08
C CYS A 34 -4.30 -14.59 -4.48
N VAL A 35 -4.89 -15.09 -3.39
CA VAL A 35 -4.39 -16.24 -2.62
C VAL A 35 -4.39 -17.52 -3.45
N SER A 36 -3.31 -18.30 -3.33
CA SER A 36 -3.12 -19.62 -3.90
C SER A 36 -2.22 -20.45 -2.98
N ALA A 37 -2.26 -21.78 -3.08
CA ALA A 37 -1.35 -22.66 -2.34
C ALA A 37 0.13 -22.42 -2.72
N SER A 38 0.39 -22.02 -3.96
CA SER A 38 1.73 -21.63 -4.42
C SER A 38 2.01 -20.17 -4.07
N GLY A 39 3.07 -19.95 -3.29
CA GLY A 39 3.52 -18.59 -2.96
C GLY A 39 3.95 -17.79 -4.19
N THR A 40 4.57 -18.45 -5.17
CA THR A 40 4.96 -17.81 -6.44
C THR A 40 3.75 -17.35 -7.24
N GLU A 41 2.72 -18.18 -7.37
CA GLU A 41 1.49 -17.77 -8.06
C GLU A 41 0.77 -16.64 -7.31
N THR A 42 0.75 -16.70 -5.97
CA THR A 42 0.17 -15.63 -5.14
C THR A 42 0.88 -14.31 -5.38
N ARG A 43 2.22 -14.27 -5.32
CA ARG A 43 3.01 -13.05 -5.60
C ARG A 43 2.78 -12.51 -7.01
N ARG A 44 2.70 -13.39 -8.02
CA ARG A 44 2.40 -13.01 -9.40
C ARG A 44 1.03 -12.33 -9.50
N ARG A 45 -0.01 -12.93 -8.90
CA ARG A 45 -1.37 -12.35 -8.87
C ARG A 45 -1.44 -11.03 -8.13
N MET A 46 -0.74 -10.92 -6.99
CA MET A 46 -0.62 -9.66 -6.24
C MET A 46 0.00 -8.57 -7.11
N ARG A 47 1.12 -8.87 -7.78
CA ARG A 47 1.81 -7.95 -8.69
C ARG A 47 0.87 -7.44 -9.78
N ASP A 48 0.23 -8.35 -10.50
CA ASP A 48 -0.69 -8.01 -11.59
C ASP A 48 -1.85 -7.14 -11.11
N LYS A 49 -2.41 -7.46 -9.94
CA LYS A 49 -3.52 -6.71 -9.36
C LYS A 49 -3.10 -5.30 -8.94
N ILE A 50 -1.99 -5.17 -8.21
CA ILE A 50 -1.53 -3.88 -7.69
C ILE A 50 -1.19 -2.95 -8.86
N LEU A 51 -0.45 -3.44 -9.87
CA LEU A 51 -0.12 -2.64 -11.07
C LEU A 51 -1.38 -2.16 -11.80
N ARG A 52 -2.37 -3.04 -11.98
CA ARG A 52 -3.63 -2.68 -12.64
C ARG A 52 -4.46 -1.65 -11.85
N VAL A 53 -4.49 -1.77 -10.52
CA VAL A 53 -5.36 -0.94 -9.66
C VAL A 53 -4.71 0.41 -9.33
N ALA A 54 -3.39 0.42 -9.06
CA ALA A 54 -2.66 1.62 -8.65
C ALA A 54 -1.92 2.33 -9.79
N GLY A 55 -1.99 1.81 -11.03
CA GLY A 55 -1.27 2.32 -12.21
C GLY A 55 -1.41 3.83 -12.46
N ASN A 56 -2.55 4.43 -12.09
CA ASN A 56 -2.81 5.86 -12.29
C ASN A 56 -2.63 6.70 -11.02
N LEU A 57 -2.32 6.10 -9.86
CA LEU A 57 -2.36 6.81 -8.57
C LEU A 57 -1.40 8.02 -8.54
N VAL A 58 -0.16 7.84 -8.99
CA VAL A 58 0.84 8.92 -9.00
C VAL A 58 0.47 9.99 -10.03
N LYS A 59 0.09 9.58 -11.23
CA LYS A 59 -0.33 10.49 -12.31
C LYS A 59 -1.49 11.37 -11.87
N VAL A 60 -2.56 10.77 -11.35
CA VAL A 60 -3.76 11.50 -10.89
C VAL A 60 -3.41 12.39 -9.70
N GLY A 61 -2.56 11.91 -8.79
CA GLY A 61 -2.06 12.75 -7.70
C GLY A 61 -1.37 14.02 -8.21
N GLN A 62 -0.47 13.89 -9.19
CA GLN A 62 0.22 15.03 -9.81
C GLN A 62 -0.73 15.97 -10.57
N GLU A 63 -1.72 15.42 -11.28
CA GLU A 63 -2.75 16.23 -11.95
C GLU A 63 -3.54 17.09 -10.96
N ILE A 64 -3.93 16.52 -9.82
CA ILE A 64 -4.61 17.24 -8.72
C ILE A 64 -3.70 18.34 -8.14
N GLU A 65 -2.41 18.05 -7.94
CA GLU A 65 -1.44 19.05 -7.47
C GLU A 65 -1.39 20.28 -8.40
N ILE A 66 -1.40 20.05 -9.71
CA ILE A 66 -1.37 21.10 -10.74
C ILE A 66 -2.69 21.86 -10.79
N GLU A 67 -3.83 21.15 -10.80
CA GLU A 67 -5.16 21.74 -10.96
C GLU A 67 -5.52 22.65 -9.78
N TYR A 68 -5.22 22.22 -8.56
CA TYR A 68 -5.62 22.94 -7.34
C TYR A 68 -4.48 23.72 -6.68
N GLY A 69 -3.24 23.57 -7.14
CA GLY A 69 -2.07 24.22 -6.52
C GLY A 69 -1.79 23.75 -5.09
N ILE A 70 -2.27 22.56 -4.72
CA ILE A 70 -2.13 21.98 -3.37
C ILE A 70 -1.11 20.84 -3.44
N PRO A 71 0.03 20.90 -2.72
CA PRO A 71 1.04 19.85 -2.78
C PRO A 71 0.57 18.56 -2.10
N ILE A 72 0.87 17.41 -2.70
CA ILE A 72 0.64 16.08 -2.16
C ILE A 72 2.00 15.42 -1.90
N ILE A 73 2.42 15.43 -0.63
CA ILE A 73 3.78 15.05 -0.25
C ILE A 73 4.07 13.57 -0.49
N ASN A 74 3.10 12.68 -0.26
CA ASN A 74 3.28 11.24 -0.45
C ASN A 74 2.11 10.60 -1.20
N LYS A 75 2.42 9.64 -2.07
CA LYS A 75 1.50 8.70 -2.72
C LYS A 75 1.83 7.31 -2.20
N ARG A 76 0.89 6.69 -1.48
CA ARG A 76 1.11 5.42 -0.77
C ARG A 76 0.11 4.35 -1.18
N ILE A 77 0.49 3.10 -0.98
CA ILE A 77 -0.42 1.95 -1.08
C ILE A 77 -0.47 1.26 0.27
N SER A 78 -1.64 0.73 0.64
CA SER A 78 -1.75 -0.25 1.73
C SER A 78 -2.43 -1.51 1.22
N VAL A 79 -1.95 -2.66 1.67
CA VAL A 79 -2.49 -3.96 1.26
C VAL A 79 -3.05 -4.74 2.46
N THR A 80 -3.85 -5.77 2.17
CA THR A 80 -4.24 -6.77 3.17
C THR A 80 -2.99 -7.31 3.90
N PRO A 81 -3.02 -7.48 5.24
CA PRO A 81 -1.90 -8.04 5.99
C PRO A 81 -1.31 -9.29 5.32
N ILE A 82 -0.03 -9.22 4.96
CA ILE A 82 0.64 -10.29 4.20
C ILE A 82 0.64 -11.62 4.94
N SER A 83 0.53 -11.62 6.27
CA SER A 83 0.35 -12.83 7.10
C SER A 83 -0.88 -13.64 6.69
N LEU A 84 -1.99 -12.96 6.37
CA LEU A 84 -3.24 -13.59 5.93
C LEU A 84 -3.16 -14.10 4.48
N ILE A 85 -2.31 -13.48 3.67
CA ILE A 85 -2.14 -13.82 2.26
C ILE A 85 -1.15 -14.99 2.11
N ALA A 86 0.03 -14.84 2.69
CA ALA A 86 1.09 -15.84 2.66
C ALA A 86 0.84 -17.00 3.63
N GLY A 87 -0.01 -16.82 4.64
CA GLY A 87 -0.40 -17.89 5.58
C GLY A 87 -1.09 -19.08 4.89
N ALA A 88 -1.72 -18.86 3.74
CA ALA A 88 -2.33 -19.89 2.91
C ALA A 88 -1.36 -20.63 1.98
N SER A 89 -0.11 -20.15 1.85
CA SER A 89 0.92 -20.80 1.04
C SER A 89 1.81 -21.73 1.87
N GLU A 90 2.54 -22.60 1.19
CA GLU A 90 3.49 -23.52 1.82
C GLU A 90 4.84 -22.86 2.18
N ASP A 91 5.01 -21.59 1.82
CA ASP A 91 6.26 -20.84 2.01
C ASP A 91 6.64 -20.76 3.49
N LYS A 92 7.94 -20.91 3.77
CA LYS A 92 8.51 -20.84 5.12
C LYS A 92 9.08 -19.47 5.48
N ASN A 93 9.33 -18.64 4.47
CA ASN A 93 9.86 -17.30 4.60
C ASN A 93 9.09 -16.38 3.66
N TYR A 94 8.62 -15.24 4.16
CA TYR A 94 7.80 -14.30 3.40
C TYR A 94 8.55 -13.07 2.87
N THR A 95 9.88 -13.05 2.93
CA THR A 95 10.74 -12.00 2.34
C THR A 95 10.41 -11.75 0.86
N ALA A 96 10.17 -12.81 0.09
CA ALA A 96 9.81 -12.69 -1.33
C ALA A 96 8.50 -11.90 -1.58
N TYR A 97 7.57 -11.90 -0.61
CA TYR A 97 6.35 -11.08 -0.71
C TYR A 97 6.68 -9.60 -0.52
N ALA A 98 7.57 -9.25 0.42
CA ALA A 98 8.03 -7.88 0.59
C ALA A 98 8.76 -7.38 -0.66
N GLN A 99 9.66 -8.19 -1.22
CA GLN A 99 10.38 -7.85 -2.46
C GLN A 99 9.41 -7.59 -3.62
N THR A 100 8.36 -8.41 -3.76
CA THR A 100 7.31 -8.18 -4.78
C THR A 100 6.58 -6.85 -4.56
N LEU A 101 6.27 -6.50 -3.32
CA LEU A 101 5.63 -5.21 -3.01
C LEU A 101 6.56 -4.03 -3.30
N ASP A 102 7.85 -4.15 -2.97
CA ASP A 102 8.86 -3.12 -3.22
C ASP A 102 9.06 -2.87 -4.71
N GLU A 103 9.19 -3.95 -5.50
CA GLU A 103 9.29 -3.88 -6.96
C GLU A 103 8.09 -3.15 -7.56
N VAL A 104 6.87 -3.48 -7.13
CA VAL A 104 5.67 -2.82 -7.64
C VAL A 104 5.61 -1.35 -7.20
N ALA A 105 5.98 -1.05 -5.95
CA ALA A 105 6.01 0.32 -5.47
C ALA A 105 7.00 1.17 -6.28
N ARG A 106 8.18 0.61 -6.58
CA ARG A 106 9.18 1.23 -7.45
C ARG A 106 8.64 1.44 -8.87
N ASP A 107 8.06 0.40 -9.48
CA ASP A 107 7.54 0.46 -10.85
C ASP A 107 6.42 1.51 -11.00
N LEU A 108 5.64 1.75 -9.94
CA LEU A 108 4.56 2.72 -9.91
C LEU A 108 4.98 4.13 -9.45
N GLY A 109 6.21 4.32 -8.98
CA GLY A 109 6.66 5.59 -8.40
C GLY A 109 5.98 5.93 -7.06
N ILE A 110 5.62 4.91 -6.29
CA ILE A 110 4.98 5.02 -4.97
C ILE A 110 6.05 5.17 -3.89
N ASP A 111 5.80 6.07 -2.93
CA ASP A 111 6.75 6.36 -1.85
C ASP A 111 6.83 5.20 -0.86
N PHE A 112 5.68 4.67 -0.43
CA PHE A 112 5.60 3.60 0.56
C PHE A 112 4.45 2.62 0.29
N VAL A 113 4.71 1.35 0.58
CA VAL A 113 3.72 0.27 0.59
C VAL A 113 3.62 -0.35 1.98
N GLY A 114 2.47 -0.15 2.63
CA GLY A 114 2.15 -0.75 3.91
C GLY A 114 1.37 -2.05 3.77
N GLY A 115 1.40 -2.88 4.82
CA GLY A 115 0.63 -4.14 4.87
C GLY A 115 1.49 -5.39 5.01
N TYR A 116 2.82 -5.26 5.11
CA TYR A 116 3.69 -6.35 5.54
C TYR A 116 3.53 -6.60 7.05
N SER A 117 2.36 -7.10 7.42
CA SER A 117 1.81 -6.98 8.77
C SER A 117 1.18 -8.29 9.26
N ALA A 118 1.11 -8.46 10.57
CA ALA A 118 0.42 -9.56 11.25
C ALA A 118 -0.57 -9.06 12.30
N LEU A 119 -1.64 -9.82 12.55
CA LEU A 119 -2.68 -9.45 13.52
C LEU A 119 -2.71 -10.47 14.66
N VAL A 120 -1.94 -10.21 15.72
CA VAL A 120 -1.57 -11.24 16.72
C VAL A 120 -2.29 -11.11 18.07
N HIS A 121 -3.32 -10.27 18.12
CA HIS A 121 -4.03 -9.89 19.35
C HIS A 121 -4.63 -11.08 20.13
N LYS A 122 -4.88 -12.21 19.46
CA LYS A 122 -5.48 -13.42 20.05
C LYS A 122 -4.55 -14.64 19.98
N GLY A 123 -3.24 -14.41 19.89
CA GLY A 123 -2.24 -15.43 19.64
C GLY A 123 -1.77 -15.43 18.19
N LEU A 124 -0.77 -16.27 17.92
CA LEU A 124 -0.08 -16.38 16.65
C LEU A 124 -0.57 -17.61 15.89
N THR A 125 -0.85 -17.46 14.60
CA THR A 125 -0.91 -18.58 13.67
C THR A 125 0.48 -18.87 13.10
N GLY A 126 0.65 -20.03 12.47
CA GLY A 126 1.91 -20.33 11.77
C GLY A 126 2.23 -19.35 10.64
N GLY A 127 1.23 -18.68 10.05
CA GLY A 127 1.45 -17.59 9.09
C GLY A 127 2.00 -16.34 9.77
N ASP A 128 1.47 -15.98 10.94
CA ASP A 128 1.93 -14.80 11.68
C ASP A 128 3.38 -14.96 12.16
N GLU A 129 3.73 -16.14 12.71
CA GLU A 129 5.09 -16.44 13.16
C GLU A 129 6.10 -16.32 12.01
N ARG A 130 5.77 -16.89 10.84
CA ARG A 130 6.62 -16.81 9.66
C ARG A 130 6.78 -15.39 9.15
N LEU A 131 5.71 -14.58 9.17
CA LEU A 131 5.80 -13.18 8.77
C LEU A 131 6.70 -12.40 9.71
N ILE A 132 6.50 -12.52 11.02
CA ILE A 132 7.28 -11.79 12.02
C ILE A 132 8.75 -12.17 11.93
N ALA A 133 9.05 -13.47 11.77
CA ALA A 133 10.40 -13.97 11.61
C ALA A 133 11.10 -13.43 10.35
N SER A 134 10.36 -13.14 9.27
CA SER A 134 10.93 -12.59 8.04
C SER A 134 11.05 -11.06 8.01
N ILE A 135 10.52 -10.32 8.99
CA ILE A 135 10.61 -8.85 9.04
C ILE A 135 12.06 -8.33 8.91
N PRO A 136 13.06 -8.85 9.64
CA PRO A 136 14.42 -8.32 9.57
C PRO A 136 15.02 -8.40 8.16
N GLU A 137 14.84 -9.54 7.49
CA GLU A 137 15.35 -9.75 6.13
C GLU A 137 14.54 -8.96 5.10
N ALA A 138 13.21 -8.93 5.23
CA ALA A 138 12.31 -8.17 4.38
C ALA A 138 12.65 -6.67 4.38
N LEU A 139 12.77 -6.06 5.55
CA LEU A 139 13.07 -4.62 5.67
C LEU A 139 14.53 -4.28 5.35
N ALA A 140 15.46 -5.23 5.46
CA ALA A 140 16.84 -5.03 5.01
C ALA A 140 17.00 -5.14 3.49
N SER A 141 16.10 -5.86 2.80
CA SER A 141 16.16 -6.12 1.37
C SER A 141 15.17 -5.30 0.53
N THR A 142 14.44 -4.37 1.15
CA THR A 142 13.46 -3.49 0.49
C THR A 142 13.60 -2.04 0.96
N GLU A 143 13.15 -1.09 0.16
CA GLU A 143 13.28 0.35 0.46
C GLU A 143 11.93 1.01 0.82
N ARG A 144 10.84 0.54 0.20
CA ARG A 144 9.52 1.19 0.23
C ARG A 144 8.51 0.43 1.09
N VAL A 145 8.84 -0.80 1.50
CA VAL A 145 7.93 -1.64 2.29
C VAL A 145 7.93 -1.19 3.74
N CYS A 146 6.74 -1.06 4.32
CA CYS A 146 6.56 -0.83 5.74
C CYS A 146 5.92 -2.06 6.39
N SER A 147 6.44 -2.42 7.58
CA SER A 147 5.91 -3.49 8.42
C SER A 147 5.24 -2.94 9.69
N SER A 148 4.23 -3.64 10.20
CA SER A 148 3.47 -3.27 11.41
C SER A 148 2.88 -4.47 12.13
#